data_AF-A0A3D6ET91-F1
#
_entry.id   AF-A0A3D6ET91-F1
#
_cell.length_a   1.000
_cell.length_b   1.000
_cell.length_c   1.000
_cell.angle_alpha   90.00
_cell.angle_beta   90.00
_cell.angle_gamma   90.00
#
_symmetry.space_group_name_H-M   'P 1'
#
loop_
_entity.id
_entity.type
_entity.pdbx_description
1 polymer ?
#
loop_
_entity_poly.entity_id
_entity_poly.type
_entity_poly.pdbx_seq_one_letter_code
_entity_poly.pdbx_strand_id
1 'polypeptide(L)' 'MTQLTIEIIDKKTLKLIADLESMKLIRVLKGKEKTNKKKLSERLAGSLSLLQAKAWNKELEKMRGEWQRDI' A
#
# COMPACT_ATOMS: atom_id res chain seq x y z
N MET A 1 -23.57 -2.61 13.97
CA MET A 1 -23.33 -2.02 12.63
C MET A 1 -23.44 -3.15 11.62
N THR A 2 -24.44 -3.13 10.75
CA THR A 2 -24.74 -4.25 9.84
C THR A 2 -24.23 -3.89 8.45
N GLN A 3 -23.45 -4.78 7.83
CA GLN A 3 -22.86 -4.54 6.51
C GLN A 3 -23.60 -5.40 5.48
N LEU A 4 -24.10 -4.75 4.42
CA LEU A 4 -24.76 -5.41 3.30
C LEU A 4 -23.90 -5.19 2.06
N THR A 5 -23.45 -6.29 1.44
CA THR A 5 -22.75 -6.26 0.16
C THR A 5 -23.77 -6.43 -0.94
N ILE A 6 -23.81 -5.50 -1.88
CA ILE A 6 -24.74 -5.48 -3.01
C ILE A 6 -23.94 -5.53 -4.30
N GLU A 7 -24.28 -6.47 -5.18
CA GLU A 7 -23.72 -6.54 -6.53
C GLU A 7 -24.61 -5.72 -7.48
N ILE A 8 -23.98 -4.85 -8.27
CA ILE A 8 -24.69 -3.98 -9.20
C ILE A 8 -24.80 -4.71 -10.54
N ILE A 9 -26.01 -5.14 -10.88
CA ILE A 9 -26.27 -5.94 -12.10
C ILE A 9 -26.59 -5.03 -13.31
N ASP A 10 -27.23 -3.88 -13.08
CA ASP A 10 -27.69 -2.99 -14.15
C ASP A 10 -27.22 -1.54 -13.94
N LYS A 11 -27.00 -0.82 -15.05
CA LYS A 11 -26.53 0.58 -15.02
C LYS A 11 -27.56 1.54 -14.42
N LYS A 12 -28.87 1.25 -14.49
CA LYS A 12 -29.92 2.08 -13.88
C LYS A 12 -29.81 2.09 -12.36
N THR A 13 -29.33 0.99 -11.78
CA THR A 13 -29.15 0.82 -10.34
C THR A 13 -28.08 1.76 -9.78
N LEU A 14 -27.09 2.19 -10.58
CA LEU A 14 -26.09 3.18 -10.14
C LEU A 14 -26.73 4.53 -9.77
N LYS A 15 -27.72 4.97 -10.56
CA LYS A 15 -28.42 6.23 -10.30
C LYS A 15 -29.24 6.15 -9.02
N LEU A 16 -29.95 5.03 -8.83
CA LEU A 16 -30.71 4.76 -7.60
C LEU A 16 -29.82 4.74 -6.36
N ILE A 17 -28.63 4.11 -6.44
CA ILE A 17 -27.67 4.07 -5.34
C ILE A 17 -27.11 5.47 -5.05
N ALA A 18 -26.82 6.27 -6.07
CA ALA A 18 -26.38 7.65 -5.90
C ALA A 18 -27.47 8.53 -5.24
N ASP A 19 -28.72 8.34 -5.63
CA ASP A 19 -29.86 9.02 -5.01
C ASP A 19 -30.01 8.62 -3.54
N LEU A 20 -29.90 7.33 -3.21
CA LEU A 20 -29.93 6.83 -1.83
C LEU A 20 -28.75 7.33 -0.97
N GLU A 21 -27.56 7.47 -1.56
CA GLU A 21 -26.40 8.06 -0.91
C GLU A 21 -26.61 9.57 -0.65
N SER A 22 -27.21 10.29 -1.60
CA SER A 22 -27.56 11.71 -1.44
C SER A 22 -28.54 11.96 -0.29
N MET A 23 -29.47 11.02 -0.08
CA MET A 23 -30.42 11.01 1.04
C MET A 23 -29.78 10.55 2.36
N LYS A 24 -28.49 10.21 2.36
CA LYS A 24 -27.72 9.71 3.53
C LYS A 24 -28.26 8.42 4.15
N LEU A 25 -29.06 7.66 3.41
CA LEU A 25 -29.64 6.39 3.87
C LEU A 25 -28.63 5.25 3.79
N ILE A 26 -27.72 5.32 2.82
CA ILE A 26 -26.63 4.36 2.62
C ILE A 26 -25.32 5.11 2.40
N ARG A 27 -24.20 4.43 2.65
CA ARG A 27 -22.85 4.92 2.32
C ARG A 27 -22.21 3.90 1.40
N VAL A 28 -21.79 4.32 0.20
CA VAL A 28 -21.12 3.41 -0.73
C VAL A 28 -19.68 3.22 -0.28
N LEU A 29 -19.41 2.07 0.33
CA LEU A 29 -18.04 1.67 0.66
C LEU A 29 -17.39 1.11 -0.61
N LYS A 30 -16.75 1.98 -1.40
CA LYS A 30 -15.86 1.50 -2.48
C LYS A 30 -14.78 0.64 -1.82
N GLY A 31 -14.80 -0.65 -2.13
CA GLY A 31 -13.78 -1.58 -1.66
C GLY A 31 -12.42 -0.98 -1.97
N LYS A 32 -11.50 -1.01 -0.99
CA LYS A 32 -10.10 -0.69 -1.27
C LYS A 32 -9.67 -1.67 -2.35
N GLU A 33 -9.57 -1.20 -3.59
CA GLU A 33 -8.89 -1.96 -4.62
C GLU A 33 -7.58 -2.38 -3.99
N LYS A 34 -7.31 -3.69 -3.95
CA LYS A 34 -6.03 -4.20 -3.50
C LYS A 34 -5.04 -3.69 -4.53
N THR A 35 -4.54 -2.47 -4.34
CA THR A 35 -3.50 -1.92 -5.18
C THR A 35 -2.37 -2.91 -5.04
N ASN A 36 -2.11 -3.68 -6.10
CA ASN A 36 -1.03 -4.63 -6.20
C ASN A 36 0.29 -3.84 -6.31
N LYS A 37 0.53 -3.00 -5.30
CA LYS A 37 1.76 -2.24 -5.14
C LYS A 37 2.78 -3.29 -4.73
N LYS A 38 3.49 -3.83 -5.72
CA LYS A 38 4.69 -4.63 -5.51
C LYS A 38 5.50 -4.00 -4.38
N LYS A 39 5.96 -4.81 -3.44
CA LYS A 39 6.72 -4.30 -2.29
C LYS A 39 7.92 -3.52 -2.82
N LEU A 40 8.29 -2.44 -2.14
CA LEU A 40 9.39 -1.58 -2.58
C LEU A 40 10.68 -2.39 -2.77
N SER A 41 10.90 -3.40 -1.92
CA SER A 41 11.99 -4.37 -2.03
C SER A 41 12.02 -5.09 -3.39
N GLU A 42 10.86 -5.50 -3.90
CA GLU A 42 10.75 -6.16 -5.21
C GLU A 42 11.02 -5.19 -6.37
N ARG A 43 10.73 -3.89 -6.19
CA ARG A 43 10.99 -2.86 -7.20
C ARG A 43 12.46 -2.47 -7.30
N LEU A 44 13.19 -2.55 -6.20
CA LEU A 44 14.59 -2.13 -6.09
C LEU A 44 15.57 -3.31 -6.14
N ALA A 45 15.08 -4.55 -6.22
CA ALA A 45 15.92 -5.73 -6.39
C ALA A 45 16.76 -5.61 -7.67
N GLY A 46 18.09 -5.73 -7.53
CA GLY A 46 19.03 -5.62 -8.65
C GLY A 46 19.35 -4.19 -9.11
N SER A 47 18.82 -3.15 -8.44
CA SER A 47 19.13 -1.74 -8.77
C SER A 47 20.55 -1.31 -8.38
N LEU A 48 21.27 -2.12 -7.58
CA LEU A 48 22.61 -1.81 -7.11
C LEU A 48 23.67 -2.69 -7.78
N SER A 49 24.77 -2.07 -8.20
CA SER A 49 25.96 -2.80 -8.64
C SER A 49 26.66 -3.47 -7.45
N LEU A 50 27.30 -4.62 -7.69
CA LEU A 50 28.02 -5.38 -6.66
C LEU A 50 29.11 -4.55 -5.95
N LEU A 51 29.76 -3.65 -6.70
CA LEU A 51 30.87 -2.83 -6.19
C LEU A 51 30.35 -1.73 -5.24
N GLN A 52 29.25 -1.07 -5.61
CA GLN A 52 28.58 -0.09 -4.75
C GLN A 52 27.98 -0.74 -3.50
N ALA A 53 27.37 -1.92 -3.64
CA ALA A 53 26.81 -2.66 -2.51
C ALA A 53 27.88 -2.97 -1.45
N LYS A 54 29.07 -3.43 -1.88
CA LYS A 54 30.18 -3.72 -0.98
C LYS A 54 30.71 -2.47 -0.28
N ALA A 55 30.85 -1.37 -1.01
CA ALA A 55 31.33 -0.11 -0.44
C ALA A 55 30.37 0.43 0.63
N TRP A 56 29.05 0.42 0.35
CA TRP A 56 28.05 0.89 1.29
C TRP A 56 27.92 -0.03 2.50
N ASN A 57 27.98 -1.35 2.30
CA ASN A 57 27.92 -2.28 3.41
C ASN A 57 29.12 -2.09 4.35
N LYS A 58 30.31 -1.83 3.82
CA LYS A 58 31.51 -1.53 4.63
C LYS A 58 31.34 -0.26 5.47
N GLU A 59 30.74 0.79 4.90
CA GLU A 59 30.48 2.03 5.63
C GLU A 59 29.41 1.83 6.71
N LEU A 60 28.36 1.06 6.42
CA LEU A 60 27.31 0.73 7.39
C LEU A 60 27.85 -0.07 8.58
N GLU A 61 28.75 -1.02 8.36
CA GLU A 61 29.41 -1.76 9.44
C GLU A 61 30.29 -0.85 10.31
N LYS A 62 31.02 0.08 9.69
CA LYS A 62 31.82 1.07 10.41
C LYS A 62 30.93 1.93 11.30
N MET A 63 29.85 2.49 10.74
CA MET A 63 28.88 3.26 11.50
C MET A 63 28.32 2.42 12.64
N ARG A 64 27.81 1.22 12.37
CA ARG A 64 27.22 0.34 13.41
C ARG A 64 28.19 0.07 14.56
N GLY A 65 29.47 -0.16 14.25
CA GLY A 65 30.52 -0.31 15.25
C GLY A 65 30.76 0.93 16.10
N GLU A 66 30.56 2.14 15.54
CA GLU A 66 30.62 3.39 16.30
C GLU A 66 29.42 3.54 17.26
N TRP A 67 28.23 3.07 16.86
CA TRP A 67 27.03 3.08 17.72
C TRP A 67 27.03 1.97 18.79
N GLN A 68 27.80 0.91 18.58
CA GLN A 68 27.95 -0.22 19.51
C GLN A 68 29.19 -0.08 20.42
N ARG A 69 29.85 1.07 20.40
CA ARG A 69 30.84 1.40 21.42
C ARG A 69 30.12 1.55 22.76
N ASP A 70 30.37 0.62 23.67
CA ASP A 70 30.09 0.80 25.10
C ASP A 70 30.92 2.00 25.58
N ILE A 71 30.24 3.00 26.14
CA ILE A 71 30.82 4.27 26.61
C ILE A 71 31.11 4.16 28.11
#